data_AF-A0A7J9Z5X6-F1
#
_entry.id   AF-A0A7J9Z5X6-F1
#
_cell.length_a   1.000
_cell.length_b   1.000
_cell.length_c   1.000
_cell.angle_alpha   90.00
_cell.angle_beta   90.00
_cell.angle_gamma   90.00
#
_symmetry.space_group_name_H-M   'P 1'
#
loop_
_entity.id
_entity.type
_entity.pdbx_description
1 polymer ?
#
loop_
_entity_poly.entity_id
_entity_poly.type
_entity_poly.pdbx_seq_one_letter_code
_entity_poly.pdbx_strand_id
1 'polypeptide(L)'
;METANPTVSPTADSPEFDVARTYEDAALYLEYNGWCQGDLFKHTGDPLPLACVLGALNIVTFSKTMANGERSLVAAEHVGRVIDDLADYLDDGIWRDDVTPRQVVWSWNDHPDTTQAQVIRTLRNAAKRHHTTAGVR
;
A
#
# COMPACT_ATOMS: atom_id res chain seq x y z
N MET A 1 -27.05 -29.59 37.30
CA MET A 1 -26.07 -28.50 37.17
C MET A 1 -25.74 -28.39 35.69
N GLU A 2 -26.45 -27.51 34.98
CA GLU A 2 -26.16 -27.20 33.58
C GLU A 2 -25.12 -26.07 33.55
N THR A 3 -23.95 -26.36 33.00
CA THR A 3 -22.92 -25.37 32.70
C THR A 3 -23.30 -24.66 31.40
N ALA A 4 -23.75 -23.41 31.51
CA ALA A 4 -23.93 -22.52 30.37
C ALA A 4 -22.56 -22.25 29.72
N ASN A 5 -22.41 -22.66 28.46
CA ASN A 5 -21.24 -22.36 27.64
C ASN A 5 -21.35 -20.89 27.18
N PRO A 6 -20.34 -20.02 27.35
CA PRO A 6 -20.42 -18.66 26.85
C PRO A 6 -20.38 -18.68 25.31
N THR A 7 -21.48 -18.31 24.68
CA THR A 7 -21.54 -18.01 23.25
C THR A 7 -20.73 -16.74 23.01
N VAL A 8 -19.48 -16.90 22.60
CA VAL A 8 -18.70 -15.80 22.04
C VAL A 8 -19.18 -15.60 20.61
N SER A 9 -20.07 -14.64 20.40
CA SER A 9 -20.38 -14.16 19.05
C SER A 9 -19.10 -13.58 18.45
N PRO A 10 -18.62 -14.05 17.28
CA PRO A 10 -17.52 -13.38 16.61
C PRO A 10 -18.00 -11.98 16.23
N THR A 11 -17.52 -10.98 16.95
CA THR A 11 -17.57 -9.61 16.49
C THR A 11 -16.66 -9.58 15.27
N ALA A 12 -17.25 -9.55 14.08
CA ALA A 12 -16.50 -9.34 12.87
C ALA A 12 -15.92 -7.93 12.97
N ASP A 13 -14.68 -7.84 13.47
CA ASP A 13 -13.87 -6.64 13.29
C ASP A 13 -13.91 -6.34 11.78
N SER A 14 -14.41 -5.15 11.44
CA SER A 14 -14.20 -4.63 10.09
C SER A 14 -12.72 -4.79 9.77
N PRO A 15 -12.32 -5.14 8.54
CA PRO A 15 -10.90 -5.21 8.21
C PRO A 15 -10.31 -3.83 8.52
N GLU A 16 -9.64 -3.73 9.66
CA GLU A 16 -9.00 -2.51 10.08
C GLU A 16 -7.84 -2.35 9.11
N PHE A 17 -8.00 -1.40 8.20
CA PHE A 17 -6.98 -1.14 7.21
C PHE A 17 -5.72 -0.64 7.94
N ASP A 18 -4.70 -1.49 8.00
CA ASP A 18 -3.43 -1.19 8.61
C ASP A 18 -2.42 -0.71 7.55
N VAL A 19 -1.84 0.46 7.79
CA VAL A 19 -0.82 1.06 6.92
C VAL A 19 0.40 0.15 6.80
N ALA A 20 0.86 -0.44 7.91
CA ALA A 20 2.03 -1.30 7.91
C ALA A 20 1.80 -2.55 7.05
N ARG A 21 0.68 -3.25 7.29
CA ARG A 21 0.26 -4.39 6.47
C ARG A 21 0.11 -4.04 5.00
N THR A 22 -0.44 -2.87 4.67
CA THR A 22 -0.60 -2.44 3.27
C THR A 22 0.74 -2.35 2.54
N TYR A 23 1.79 -1.85 3.21
CA TYR A 23 3.13 -1.83 2.65
C TYR A 23 3.72 -3.23 2.48
N GLU A 24 3.52 -4.11 3.46
CA GLU A 24 4.00 -5.50 3.38
C GLU A 24 3.34 -6.26 2.22
N ASP A 25 2.03 -6.13 2.08
CA ASP A 25 1.26 -6.76 1.00
C ASP A 25 1.67 -6.19 -0.36
N ALA A 26 1.88 -4.88 -0.47
CA ALA A 26 2.35 -4.26 -1.71
C ALA A 26 3.77 -4.71 -2.07
N ALA A 27 4.68 -4.84 -1.10
CA ALA A 27 6.01 -5.37 -1.31
C ALA A 27 5.95 -6.83 -1.80
N LEU A 28 5.11 -7.65 -1.18
CA LEU A 28 4.89 -9.04 -1.55
C LEU A 28 4.30 -9.16 -2.97
N TYR A 29 3.34 -8.30 -3.31
CA TYR A 29 2.77 -8.24 -4.66
C TYR A 29 3.85 -7.96 -5.71
N LEU A 30 4.71 -6.98 -5.46
CA LEU A 30 5.80 -6.63 -6.39
C LEU A 30 6.87 -7.71 -6.48
N GLU A 31 7.12 -8.47 -5.40
CA GLU A 31 8.02 -9.63 -5.45
C GLU A 31 7.50 -10.74 -6.35
N TYR A 32 6.21 -11.05 -6.28
CA TYR A 32 5.62 -12.14 -7.05
C TYR A 32 5.27 -11.76 -8.50
N ASN A 33 4.74 -10.56 -8.72
CA ASN A 33 4.16 -10.17 -10.01
C ASN A 33 5.05 -9.22 -10.81
N GLY A 34 6.08 -8.65 -10.17
CA GLY A 34 7.02 -7.75 -10.79
C GLY A 34 6.63 -6.27 -10.69
N TRP A 35 7.62 -5.42 -10.97
CA TRP A 35 7.52 -3.98 -10.87
C TRP A 35 7.69 -3.30 -12.23
N CYS A 36 7.04 -2.15 -12.41
CA CYS A 36 7.22 -1.30 -13.57
C CYS A 36 7.23 0.22 -13.28
N GLN A 37 7.78 0.97 -14.22
CA GLN A 37 7.71 2.45 -14.28
C GLN A 37 6.63 2.93 -15.24
N GLY A 38 6.13 4.14 -15.00
CA GLY A 38 5.18 4.87 -15.84
C GLY A 38 3.73 4.56 -15.50
N ASP A 39 3.32 3.32 -15.74
CA ASP A 39 1.92 2.90 -15.64
C ASP A 39 1.58 2.31 -14.27
N LEU A 40 0.31 2.46 -13.82
CA LEU A 40 -0.19 1.77 -12.63
C LEU A 40 -0.07 0.26 -12.78
N PHE A 41 -0.42 -0.26 -13.96
CA PHE A 41 -0.34 -1.68 -14.29
C PHE A 41 0.13 -1.82 -15.75
N LYS A 42 1.05 -2.75 -16.01
CA LYS A 42 1.40 -3.20 -17.36
C LYS A 42 0.81 -4.57 -17.62
N HIS A 43 0.51 -4.87 -18.88
CA HIS A 43 -0.10 -6.15 -19.27
C HIS A 43 -1.43 -6.43 -18.55
N THR A 44 -2.34 -5.46 -18.55
CA THR A 44 -3.65 -5.53 -17.85
C THR A 44 -4.58 -6.67 -18.31
N GLY A 45 -4.17 -7.48 -19.29
CA GLY A 45 -4.84 -8.74 -19.65
C GLY A 45 -4.50 -9.90 -18.70
N ASP A 46 -3.42 -9.78 -17.91
CA ASP A 46 -3.03 -10.77 -16.93
C ASP A 46 -3.83 -10.59 -15.62
N PRO A 47 -4.22 -11.68 -14.94
CA PRO A 47 -4.94 -11.58 -13.65
C PRO A 47 -4.16 -10.84 -12.56
N LEU A 48 -2.83 -10.92 -12.62
CA LEU A 48 -1.91 -10.26 -11.70
C LEU A 48 -0.82 -9.55 -12.52
N PRO A 49 -1.11 -8.33 -13.01
CA PRO A 49 -0.20 -7.59 -13.87
C PRO A 49 1.04 -7.09 -13.12
N LEU A 50 2.09 -6.72 -13.85
CA LEU A 50 3.17 -5.90 -13.27
C LEU A 50 2.60 -4.56 -12.82
N ALA A 51 3.10 -4.00 -11.73
CA ALA A 51 2.61 -2.73 -11.21
C ALA A 51 3.75 -1.77 -10.83
N CYS A 52 3.49 -0.46 -10.90
CA CYS A 52 4.29 0.50 -10.16
C CYS A 52 3.92 0.47 -8.67
N VAL A 53 4.63 1.23 -7.84
CA VAL A 53 4.33 1.32 -6.40
C VAL A 53 2.88 1.75 -6.13
N LEU A 54 2.37 2.74 -6.86
CA LEU A 54 0.99 3.20 -6.69
C LEU A 54 -0.02 2.12 -7.13
N GLY A 55 0.27 1.37 -8.19
CA GLY A 55 -0.57 0.26 -8.63
C GLY A 55 -0.62 -0.86 -7.59
N ALA A 56 0.53 -1.23 -7.02
CA ALA A 56 0.62 -2.23 -5.96
C ALA A 56 -0.18 -1.82 -4.72
N LEU A 57 -0.05 -0.57 -4.25
CA LEU A 57 -0.84 -0.06 -3.12
C LEU A 57 -2.35 -0.10 -3.40
N ASN A 58 -2.77 0.23 -4.63
CA ASN A 58 -4.16 0.16 -5.02
C ASN A 58 -4.67 -1.29 -5.07
N ILE A 59 -3.94 -2.22 -5.70
CA ILE A 59 -4.47 -3.57 -5.87
C ILE A 59 -4.58 -4.33 -4.55
N VAL A 60 -3.66 -4.13 -3.60
CA VAL A 60 -3.75 -4.79 -2.28
C VAL A 60 -4.84 -4.18 -1.40
N THR A 61 -5.23 -2.93 -1.66
CA THR A 61 -6.29 -2.24 -0.91
C THR A 61 -7.68 -2.49 -1.50
N PHE A 62 -7.81 -2.54 -2.83
CA PHE A 62 -9.10 -2.65 -3.53
C PHE A 62 -9.37 -4.05 -4.12
N SER A 63 -8.38 -4.94 -4.14
CA SER A 63 -8.40 -6.24 -4.80
C SER A 63 -8.77 -6.19 -6.29
N LYS A 64 -8.54 -5.04 -6.96
CA LYS A 64 -8.96 -4.79 -8.36
C LYS A 64 -7.97 -3.88 -9.09
N THR A 65 -7.77 -4.15 -10.38
CA THR A 65 -6.95 -3.35 -11.31
C THR A 65 -7.74 -2.15 -11.87
N MET A 66 -8.22 -1.24 -11.01
CA MET A 66 -8.81 0.10 -11.33
C MET A 66 -9.96 0.20 -12.38
N ALA A 67 -10.30 -0.83 -13.15
CA ALA A 67 -10.90 -0.61 -14.45
C ALA A 67 -12.43 -0.36 -14.43
N ASN A 68 -13.23 -0.90 -13.50
CA ASN A 68 -14.70 -0.86 -13.67
C ASN A 68 -15.59 -1.05 -12.41
N GLY A 69 -15.11 -0.80 -11.19
CA GLY A 69 -15.88 -1.10 -9.97
C GLY A 69 -16.14 0.11 -9.07
N GLU A 70 -17.28 0.10 -8.36
CA GLU A 70 -17.48 1.00 -7.21
C GLU A 70 -16.31 0.83 -6.22
N ARG A 71 -15.71 1.95 -5.83
CA ARG A 71 -14.64 1.99 -4.83
C ARG A 71 -15.26 2.25 -3.48
N SER A 72 -14.91 1.43 -2.50
CA SER A 72 -15.19 1.76 -1.10
C SER A 72 -14.50 3.08 -0.75
N LEU A 73 -15.27 4.05 -0.24
CA LEU A 73 -14.73 5.34 0.21
C LEU A 73 -13.70 5.13 1.33
N VAL A 74 -13.95 4.20 2.25
CA VAL A 74 -13.02 3.85 3.33
C VAL A 74 -11.69 3.34 2.78
N ALA A 75 -11.73 2.49 1.75
CA ALA A 75 -10.53 1.98 1.10
C ALA A 75 -9.78 3.09 0.33
N ALA A 76 -10.50 4.05 -0.26
CA ALA A 76 -9.89 5.20 -0.92
C ALA A 76 -9.22 6.17 0.06
N GLU A 77 -9.86 6.46 1.18
CA GLU A 77 -9.26 7.24 2.26
C GLU A 77 -8.02 6.52 2.83
N HIS A 78 -8.09 5.20 3.01
CA HIS A 78 -6.94 4.42 3.46
C HIS A 78 -5.76 4.48 2.50
N VAL A 79 -5.98 4.20 1.22
CA VAL A 79 -4.88 4.28 0.23
C VAL A 79 -4.31 5.70 0.14
N GLY A 80 -5.16 6.73 0.35
CA GLY A 80 -4.72 8.12 0.46
C GLY A 80 -3.73 8.30 1.60
N ARG A 81 -4.09 7.89 2.83
CA ARG A 81 -3.21 7.94 4.00
C ARG A 81 -1.89 7.19 3.79
N VAL A 82 -1.93 6.03 3.13
CA VAL A 82 -0.72 5.25 2.83
C VAL A 82 0.18 5.97 1.82
N ILE A 83 -0.39 6.66 0.83
CA ILE A 83 0.39 7.45 -0.13
C ILE A 83 1.01 8.68 0.54
N ASP A 84 0.25 9.36 1.40
CA ASP A 84 0.73 10.51 2.17
C ASP A 84 1.89 10.09 3.08
N ASP A 85 1.71 9.02 3.85
CA ASP A 85 2.74 8.47 4.74
C ASP A 85 4.01 8.02 3.99
N LEU A 86 3.87 7.46 2.78
CA LEU A 86 5.01 7.08 1.95
C LEU A 86 5.72 8.29 1.37
N ALA A 87 4.99 9.33 0.96
CA ALA A 87 5.60 10.58 0.53
C ALA A 87 6.43 11.19 1.66
N ASP A 88 5.88 11.25 2.89
CA ASP A 88 6.60 11.71 4.08
C ASP A 88 7.81 10.83 4.42
N TYR A 89 7.76 9.52 4.12
CA TYR A 89 8.90 8.63 4.28
C TYR A 89 10.01 8.89 3.25
N LEU A 90 9.63 9.27 2.04
CA LEU A 90 10.53 9.54 0.91
C LEU A 90 11.08 10.96 0.90
N ASP A 91 10.39 11.90 1.56
CA ASP A 91 10.77 13.30 1.56
C ASP A 91 12.06 13.52 2.37
N ASP A 92 13.10 13.90 1.65
CA ASP A 92 14.41 14.31 2.16
C ASP A 92 14.56 15.85 2.19
N GLY A 93 13.46 16.58 2.03
CA GLY A 93 13.41 18.04 1.97
C GLY A 93 13.71 18.62 0.59
N ILE A 94 13.71 17.80 -0.46
CA ILE A 94 14.03 18.22 -1.84
C ILE A 94 12.76 18.53 -2.65
N TRP A 95 11.59 18.04 -2.23
CA TRP A 95 10.34 18.29 -2.94
C TRP A 95 9.82 19.71 -2.68
N ARG A 96 9.27 20.35 -3.71
CA ARG A 96 8.69 21.69 -3.59
C ARG A 96 7.32 21.61 -2.91
N ASP A 97 6.94 22.68 -2.19
CA ASP A 97 5.65 22.81 -1.50
C ASP A 97 4.42 22.64 -2.42
N ASP A 98 4.57 22.77 -3.74
CA ASP A 98 3.50 22.61 -4.73
C ASP A 98 3.33 21.17 -5.26
N VAL A 99 4.13 20.22 -4.78
CA VAL A 99 4.07 18.81 -5.19
C VAL A 99 3.15 18.02 -4.26
N THR A 100 2.15 17.35 -4.82
CA THR A 100 1.28 16.47 -4.04
C THR A 100 2.02 15.20 -3.58
N PRO A 101 1.64 14.57 -2.46
CA PRO A 101 2.22 13.30 -2.02
C PRO A 101 2.24 12.20 -3.10
N ARG A 102 1.16 12.11 -3.89
CA ARG A 102 1.09 11.19 -5.03
C ARG A 102 2.17 11.47 -6.08
N GLN A 103 2.46 12.74 -6.37
CA GLN A 103 3.49 13.12 -7.33
C GLN A 103 4.89 12.85 -6.80
N VAL A 104 5.14 13.00 -5.49
CA VAL A 104 6.39 12.57 -4.85
C VAL A 104 6.62 11.08 -5.07
N VAL A 105 5.64 10.25 -4.69
CA VAL A 105 5.72 8.79 -4.83
C VAL A 105 5.87 8.36 -6.28
N TRP A 106 5.14 9.00 -7.20
CA TRP A 106 5.27 8.73 -8.64
C TRP A 106 6.68 9.10 -9.13
N SER A 107 7.14 10.31 -8.88
CA SER A 107 8.45 10.79 -9.35
C SER A 107 9.60 9.94 -8.84
N TRP A 108 9.54 9.50 -7.57
CA TRP A 108 10.49 8.56 -7.00
C TRP A 108 10.43 7.17 -7.68
N ASN A 109 9.24 6.61 -7.91
CA ASN A 109 9.09 5.33 -8.62
C ASN A 109 9.68 5.39 -10.04
N ASP A 110 9.41 6.48 -10.75
CA ASP A 110 9.79 6.65 -12.16
C ASP A 110 11.19 7.25 -12.34
N HIS A 111 11.91 7.50 -11.25
CA HIS A 111 13.31 7.93 -11.34
C HIS A 111 14.13 6.84 -12.06
N PRO A 112 15.00 7.19 -13.04
CA PRO A 112 15.71 6.23 -13.87
C PRO A 112 16.61 5.27 -13.08
N ASP A 113 17.09 5.71 -11.91
CA ASP A 113 17.94 4.90 -11.02
C ASP A 113 17.14 4.06 -10.01
N THR A 114 15.82 4.20 -9.97
CA THR A 114 14.96 3.37 -9.09
C THR A 114 14.82 1.97 -9.68
N THR A 115 14.97 0.97 -8.82
CA THR A 115 14.87 -0.44 -9.15
C THR A 115 13.80 -1.13 -8.32
N GLN A 116 13.26 -2.23 -8.82
CA GLN A 116 12.32 -3.07 -8.07
C GLN A 116 12.82 -3.42 -6.67
N ALA A 117 14.11 -3.77 -6.53
CA ALA A 117 14.70 -4.12 -5.24
C ALA A 117 14.73 -2.94 -4.25
N GLN A 118 14.96 -1.71 -4.74
CA GLN A 118 14.84 -0.51 -3.91
C GLN A 118 13.38 -0.28 -3.51
N VAL A 119 12.44 -0.40 -4.44
CA VAL A 119 11.01 -0.19 -4.15
C VAL A 119 10.51 -1.14 -3.06
N ILE A 120 10.77 -2.44 -3.22
CA ILE A 120 10.41 -3.46 -2.23
C ILE A 120 11.05 -3.17 -0.87
N ARG A 121 12.34 -2.80 -0.85
CA ARG A 121 13.06 -2.47 0.39
C ARG A 121 12.47 -1.25 1.09
N THR A 122 12.14 -0.21 0.33
CA THR A 122 11.50 1.01 0.85
C THR A 122 10.16 0.68 1.49
N LEU A 123 9.28 -0.05 0.80
CA LEU A 123 7.98 -0.46 1.36
C LEU A 123 8.15 -1.24 2.67
N ARG A 124 9.06 -2.23 2.70
CA ARG A 124 9.34 -3.00 3.93
C ARG A 124 9.90 -2.14 5.06
N ASN A 125 10.71 -1.13 4.75
CA ASN A 125 11.24 -0.23 5.77
C ASN A 125 10.16 0.75 6.28
N ALA A 126 9.28 1.22 5.39
CA ALA A 126 8.11 2.03 5.77
C ALA A 126 7.17 1.23 6.70
N ALA A 127 6.90 -0.05 6.39
CA ALA A 127 6.15 -0.95 7.26
C ALA A 127 6.79 -1.06 8.66
N LYS A 128 8.11 -1.27 8.73
CA LYS A 128 8.85 -1.35 10.00
C LYS A 128 8.76 -0.08 10.83
N ARG A 129 8.75 1.11 10.21
CA ARG A 129 8.60 2.41 10.92
C ARG A 129 7.32 2.44 11.76
N HIS A 130 6.23 1.86 11.25
CA HIS A 130 4.95 1.77 11.95
C HIS A 130 4.99 0.75 13.08
N HIS A 131 5.63 -0.40 12.88
CA HIS A 131 5.80 -1.39 13.96
C HIS A 131 6.65 -0.85 15.12
N THR A 132 7.71 -0.08 14.85
CA THR A 132 8.54 0.52 15.89
C THR A 132 7.82 1.66 16.63
N THR A 133 6.99 2.43 15.94
CA THR A 133 6.21 3.52 16.55
C THR A 133 5.06 3.00 17.40
N ALA A 134 4.47 1.85 17.02
CA ALA A 134 3.41 1.19 17.79
C ALA A 134 3.89 0.57 19.12
N GLY A 135 5.20 0.30 19.27
CA GLY A 135 5.80 -0.28 20.48
C GLY A 135 6.12 0.70 21.62
N VAL A 136 5.72 1.98 21.50
CA VAL A 136 6.00 3.04 22.48
C VAL A 136 4.71 3.56 23.14
N ARG A 137 3.65 2.75 23.19
CA ARG A 137 2.40 3.09 23.90
C ARG A 137 2.16 2.19 25.10
#